data_AF-A0A3S4UBL1-F1
#
_entry.id   AF-A0A3S4UBL1-F1
#
_cell.length_a   1.000
_cell.length_b   1.000
_cell.length_c   1.000
_cell.angle_alpha   90.00
_cell.angle_beta   90.00
_cell.angle_gamma   90.00
#
_symmetry.space_group_name_H-M   'P 1'
#
loop_
_entity.id
_entity.type
_entity.pdbx_description
1 polymer ?
#
loop_
_entity_poly.entity_id
_entity_poly.type
_entity_poly.pdbx_seq_one_letter_code
_entity_poly.pdbx_strand_id
1 'polypeptide(L)' 'MQSFANEISCFIDAIINDKPTLVNGNDGLQPVVIALAAKRSLDEGRPVKLSEIV' A
#
# COMPACT_ATOMS: atom_id res chain seq x y z
N MET A 1 -2.93 -8.05 -17.13
CA MET A 1 -4.30 -8.58 -16.86
C MET A 1 -4.31 -9.63 -15.76
N GLN A 2 -3.36 -10.57 -15.69
CA GLN A 2 -3.32 -11.61 -14.65
C GLN A 2 -3.36 -11.05 -13.21
N SER A 3 -2.67 -9.93 -12.93
CA SER A 3 -2.69 -9.30 -11.59
C SER A 3 -4.10 -8.95 -11.11
N PHE A 4 -4.91 -8.31 -11.97
CA PHE A 4 -6.29 -7.94 -11.64
C PHE A 4 -7.18 -9.17 -11.44
N ALA A 5 -7.00 -10.20 -12.28
CA ALA A 5 -7.74 -11.46 -12.12
C ALA A 5 -7.39 -12.17 -10.80
N ASN A 6 -6.11 -12.13 -10.40
CA ASN A 6 -5.66 -12.69 -9.13
C ASN A 6 -6.20 -11.91 -7.93
N GLU A 7 -6.18 -10.58 -7.98
CA GLU A 7 -6.72 -9.72 -6.92
C GLU A 7 -8.20 -10.01 -6.67
N ILE A 8 -9.01 -10.06 -7.74
CA ILE A 8 -10.43 -10.40 -7.65
C ILE A 8 -10.61 -11.81 -7.08
N SER A 9 -9.85 -12.79 -7.58
CA SER A 9 -9.94 -14.18 -7.10
C SER A 9 -9.60 -14.30 -5.61
N CYS A 10 -8.53 -13.64 -5.15
CA CYS A 10 -8.12 -13.61 -3.75
C CYS A 10 -9.15 -12.91 -2.85
N PHE A 11 -9.78 -11.84 -3.34
CA PHE A 11 -10.82 -11.13 -2.60
C PHE A 11 -12.09 -11.99 -2.44
N ILE A 12 -12.53 -12.63 -3.52
CA ILE A 12 -13.68 -13.56 -3.47
C ILE A 12 -13.40 -14.71 -2.50
N ASP A 13 -12.22 -15.30 -2.57
CA ASP A 13 -11.79 -16.38 -1.68
C ASP A 13 -11.73 -15.96 -0.20
N ALA A 14 -11.37 -14.70 0.08
CA ALA A 14 -11.43 -14.14 1.44
C ALA A 14 -12.86 -14.09 1.99
N ILE A 15 -13.83 -13.71 1.14
CA ILE A 15 -15.26 -13.67 1.50
C ILE A 15 -15.81 -15.08 1.74
N ILE A 16 -15.57 -16.01 0.81
CA ILE A 16 -16.12 -17.37 0.87
C ILE A 16 -15.66 -18.11 2.13
N ASN A 17 -14.40 -17.90 2.54
CA ASN A 17 -13.79 -18.62 3.64
C ASN A 17 -13.72 -17.82 4.96
N ASP A 18 -14.38 -16.67 5.03
CA ASP A 18 -14.35 -15.77 6.20
C ASP A 18 -12.93 -15.55 6.75
N LYS A 19 -11.99 -15.23 5.86
CA LYS A 19 -10.59 -14.99 6.21
C LYS A 19 -10.17 -13.56 5.87
N PRO A 20 -9.11 -13.04 6.50
CA PRO A 20 -8.57 -11.73 6.16
C PRO A 20 -8.22 -11.63 4.68
N THR A 21 -8.43 -10.45 4.10
CA THR A 21 -7.96 -10.12 2.75
C THR A 21 -6.42 -10.06 2.71
N LEU A 22 -5.84 -10.38 1.55
CA LEU A 22 -4.38 -10.37 1.38
C LEU A 22 -3.77 -8.97 1.56
N VAL A 23 -4.54 -7.93 1.25
CA VAL A 23 -4.20 -6.52 1.45
C VAL A 23 -5.31 -5.84 2.25
N ASN A 24 -4.95 -4.83 3.03
CA ASN A 24 -5.87 -4.04 3.85
C ASN A 24 -5.60 -2.54 3.69
N GLY A 25 -6.29 -1.71 4.49
CA GLY A 25 -6.15 -0.25 4.42
C GLY A 25 -4.73 0.27 4.68
N ASN A 26 -3.94 -0.42 5.50
CA ASN A 26 -2.54 -0.04 5.73
C ASN A 26 -1.71 -0.22 4.44
N ASP A 27 -1.92 -1.30 3.70
CA ASP A 27 -1.23 -1.52 2.42
C ASP A 27 -1.58 -0.44 1.38
N GLY A 28 -2.79 0.11 1.43
CA GLY A 28 -3.20 1.29 0.65
C GLY A 28 -2.60 2.61 1.14
N LEU A 29 -2.33 2.75 2.44
CA LEU A 29 -1.75 3.95 3.05
C LEU A 29 -0.25 4.07 2.79
N GLN A 30 0.50 2.96 2.85
CA GLN A 30 1.97 2.98 2.72
C GLN A 30 2.46 3.66 1.43
N PRO A 31 1.88 3.41 0.23
CA PRO A 31 2.26 4.12 -1.00
C PRO A 31 2.10 5.64 -0.91
N VAL A 32 1.06 6.13 -0.21
CA VAL A 32 0.81 7.57 -0.01
C VAL A 32 1.89 8.16 0.90
N VAL A 33 2.20 7.50 2.01
CA VAL A 33 3.27 7.91 2.94
C VAL A 33 4.62 7.95 2.23
N ILE A 34 4.93 6.93 1.43
CA ILE A 34 6.16 6.87 0.62
C ILE A 34 6.21 8.02 -0.39
N ALA A 35 5.12 8.32 -1.08
CA ALA A 35 5.06 9.42 -2.04
C ALA A 35 5.29 10.78 -1.36
N LEU A 36 4.72 11.00 -0.18
CA LEU A 36 4.94 12.22 0.61
C LEU A 36 6.39 12.35 1.07
N ALA A 37 7.00 11.25 1.56
CA ALA A 37 8.41 11.23 1.94
C ALA A 37 9.33 11.50 0.74
N ALA A 38 9.05 10.90 -0.42
CA ALA A 38 9.82 11.11 -1.64
C ALA A 38 9.72 12.57 -2.13
N LYS A 39 8.52 13.15 -2.10
CA LYS A 39 8.30 14.56 -2.44
C LYS A 39 9.09 15.49 -1.52
N ARG A 40 9.03 15.25 -0.21
CA ARG A 40 9.82 16.01 0.77
C ARG A 40 11.33 15.81 0.60
N SER A 41 11.77 14.60 0.25
CA SER A 41 13.17 14.28 -0.04
C SER A 41 13.70 15.06 -1.24
N LEU A 42 12.90 15.17 -2.31
CA LEU A 42 13.22 15.98 -3.48
C LEU A 42 13.37 17.46 -3.12
N ASP A 43 12.41 18.00 -2.35
CA ASP A 43 12.39 19.41 -1.95
C ASP A 43 13.58 19.76 -1.02
N GLU A 44 13.94 18.89 -0.08
CA GLU A 44 15.00 19.13 0.91
C GLU A 44 16.39 18.66 0.45
N GLY A 45 16.49 17.92 -0.66
CA GLY A 45 17.76 17.39 -1.17
C GLY A 45 18.44 16.39 -0.23
N ARG A 46 17.68 15.72 0.65
CA ARG A 46 18.18 14.70 1.60
C ARG A 46 17.23 13.51 1.68
N PRO A 47 17.70 12.33 2.12
CA PRO A 47 16.81 11.24 2.51
C PRO A 47 15.85 11.65 3.63
N VAL A 48 14.59 11.22 3.53
CA VAL A 48 13.53 11.42 4.52
C VAL A 48 13.04 10.06 4.99
N LYS A 49 13.02 9.83 6.31
CA LYS A 49 12.49 8.60 6.91
C LYS A 49 10.96 8.62 6.89
N LEU A 50 10.32 7.46 6.74
CA LEU A 50 8.86 7.36 6.79
C LEU A 50 8.28 7.81 8.15
N SER A 51 9.02 7.63 9.24
CA SER A 51 8.67 8.14 10.58
C SER A 51 8.69 9.66 10.71
N GLU A 52 9.06 10.40 9.66
CA GLU A 52 8.93 11.87 9.60
C GLU A 52 7.59 12.30 8.97
N ILE A 53 6.79 11.36 8.46
CA ILE A 53 5.48 11.58 7.82
C ILE A 53 4.31 11.09 8.69
N VAL A 54 4.53 10.02 9.46
CA VAL A 54 3.57 9.38 10.39
C VAL A 54 4.01 9.50 11.83
#